data_AF-A0A4Q0QQ42-F1
#
_entry.id   AF-A0A4Q0QQ42-F1
#
_cell.length_a   1.000
_cell.length_b   1.000
_cell.length_c   1.000
_cell.angle_alpha   90.00
_cell.angle_beta   90.00
_cell.angle_gamma   90.00
#
_symmetry.space_group_name_H-M   'P 1'
#
loop_
_entity.id
_entity.type
_entity.pdbx_description
1 polymer ?
#
loop_
_entity_poly.entity_id
_entity_poly.type
_entity_poly.pdbx_seq_one_letter_code
_entity_poly.pdbx_strand_id
1 'polypeptide(L)'
;MNRFTPGRIFKSRGRQYRILGTKDHWCRDGRYVEMIRYQSVCAEPGCNAVFMALTTKSRIQKGQLNKRCGDHHAPGIPAPVKKPKQKHAKSARPKKRRLVPRTSPITPAARLAARRERAVTQAILAVQRGERPSYLD
;
A
#
# COMPACT_ATOMS: atom_id res chain seq x y z
N MET A 1 -0.29 -8.88 -24.96
CA MET A 1 -0.80 -7.50 -25.04
C MET A 1 -0.81 -6.85 -23.65
N ASN A 2 -0.20 -5.68 -23.50
CA ASN A 2 -0.08 -4.99 -22.21
C ASN A 2 -1.48 -4.70 -21.62
N ARG A 3 -1.74 -5.16 -20.39
CA ARG A 3 -3.05 -4.99 -19.75
C ARG A 3 -3.34 -3.55 -19.33
N PHE A 4 -2.30 -2.71 -19.34
CA PHE A 4 -2.34 -1.36 -18.79
C PHE A 4 -2.03 -0.28 -19.83
N THR A 5 -2.33 -0.56 -21.10
CA THR A 5 -2.19 0.42 -22.17
C THR A 5 -3.08 1.65 -21.89
N PRO A 6 -2.55 2.88 -22.02
CA PRO A 6 -3.35 4.10 -21.99
C PRO A 6 -4.56 4.02 -22.93
N GLY A 7 -5.68 4.59 -22.51
CA GLY A 7 -6.94 4.57 -23.25
C GLY A 7 -7.75 3.28 -23.09
N ARG A 8 -7.15 2.19 -22.58
CA ARG A 8 -7.87 0.92 -22.39
C ARG A 8 -8.97 1.06 -21.33
N ILE A 9 -10.15 0.57 -21.67
CA ILE A 9 -11.27 0.43 -20.74
C ILE A 9 -11.30 -1.01 -20.21
N PHE A 10 -11.51 -1.16 -18.91
CA PHE A 10 -11.75 -2.45 -18.29
C PHE A 10 -12.92 -2.38 -17.32
N LYS A 11 -13.59 -3.52 -17.14
CA LYS A 11 -14.72 -3.64 -16.22
C LYS A 11 -14.27 -4.28 -14.91
N SER A 12 -14.71 -3.72 -13.79
CA SER A 12 -14.53 -4.33 -12.47
C SER A 12 -15.78 -4.11 -11.63
N ARG A 13 -16.33 -5.19 -11.07
CA ARG A 13 -17.57 -5.18 -10.26
C ARG A 13 -18.71 -4.40 -10.95
N GLY A 14 -18.94 -4.68 -12.24
CA GLY A 14 -20.00 -4.06 -13.04
C GLY A 14 -19.74 -2.64 -13.52
N ARG A 15 -18.54 -2.07 -13.29
CA ARG A 15 -18.24 -0.67 -13.61
C ARG A 15 -17.08 -0.53 -14.56
N GLN A 16 -17.12 0.54 -15.36
CA GLN A 16 -16.07 0.84 -16.33
C GLN A 16 -15.01 1.75 -15.71
N TYR A 17 -13.76 1.39 -15.97
CA TYR A 17 -12.57 2.14 -15.59
C TYR A 17 -11.73 2.35 -16.83
N ARG A 18 -11.22 3.57 -17.03
CA ARG A 18 -10.34 3.92 -18.14
C ARG A 18 -8.92 4.09 -17.62
N ILE A 19 -7.95 3.44 -18.25
CA ILE A 19 -6.54 3.59 -17.94
C ILE A 19 -6.03 4.85 -18.62
N LEU A 20 -5.38 5.73 -17.87
CA LEU A 20 -4.78 6.96 -18.39
C LEU A 20 -3.30 6.79 -18.66
N GLY A 21 -2.64 5.91 -17.90
CA GLY A 21 -1.22 5.59 -18.09
C GLY A 21 -0.57 5.10 -16.81
N THR A 22 0.75 5.00 -16.83
CA THR A 22 1.56 4.65 -15.67
C THR A 22 2.24 5.90 -15.09
N LYS A 23 2.53 5.86 -13.79
CA LYS A 23 3.33 6.84 -13.07
C LYS A 23 4.36 6.07 -12.24
N ASP A 24 5.61 6.44 -12.38
CA ASP A 24 6.69 5.87 -11.59
C ASP A 24 6.59 6.36 -10.14
N HIS A 25 6.81 5.42 -9.20
CA HIS A 25 6.78 5.72 -7.79
C HIS A 25 7.86 4.96 -7.05
N TRP A 26 8.72 5.69 -6.35
CA TRP A 26 9.71 5.14 -5.43
C TRP A 26 9.12 5.11 -4.03
N CYS A 27 9.02 3.92 -3.44
CA CYS A 27 8.63 3.76 -2.05
C CYS A 27 9.75 4.27 -1.13
N ARG A 28 9.40 4.60 0.12
CA ARG A 28 10.35 5.02 1.16
C ARG A 28 11.49 4.00 1.40
N ASP A 29 11.22 2.72 1.18
CA ASP A 29 12.19 1.64 1.31
C ASP A 29 13.10 1.47 0.09
N GLY A 30 13.10 2.42 -0.87
CA GLY A 30 13.89 2.37 -2.10
C GLY A 30 13.36 1.39 -3.16
N ARG A 31 12.18 0.79 -2.94
CA ARG A 31 11.55 -0.11 -3.90
C ARG A 31 10.81 0.68 -4.98
N TYR A 32 11.16 0.44 -6.23
CA TYR A 32 10.42 0.96 -7.38
C TYR A 32 9.06 0.25 -7.55
N VAL A 33 8.02 1.02 -7.84
CA VAL A 33 6.67 0.56 -8.12
C VAL A 33 6.06 1.37 -9.24
N GLU A 34 5.68 0.71 -10.33
CA GLU A 34 4.80 1.30 -11.34
C GLU A 34 3.38 1.41 -10.79
N MET A 35 2.91 2.65 -10.62
CA MET A 35 1.52 2.94 -10.34
C MET A 35 0.75 3.17 -11.64
N ILE A 36 -0.51 2.79 -11.67
CA ILE A 36 -1.42 2.99 -12.79
C ILE A 36 -2.39 4.09 -12.43
N ARG A 37 -2.45 5.11 -13.29
CA ARG A 37 -3.49 6.14 -13.28
C ARG A 37 -4.71 5.61 -14.01
N TYR A 38 -5.85 5.70 -13.37
CA TYR A 38 -7.13 5.37 -13.98
C TYR A 38 -8.19 6.41 -13.63
N GLN A 39 -9.24 6.43 -14.43
CA GLN A 39 -10.40 7.29 -14.30
C GLN A 39 -11.68 6.46 -14.23
N SER A 40 -12.65 6.89 -13.44
CA SER A 40 -13.99 6.30 -13.39
C SER A 40 -15.02 7.30 -12.86
N VAL A 41 -16.30 6.93 -12.95
CA VAL A 41 -17.42 7.70 -12.40
C VAL A 41 -17.69 7.24 -10.97
N CYS A 42 -18.05 8.17 -10.09
CA CYS A 42 -18.37 7.90 -8.71
C CYS A 42 -19.49 6.85 -8.55
N ALA A 43 -19.41 6.12 -7.45
CA ALA A 43 -20.37 5.10 -7.07
C ALA A 43 -21.69 5.60 -6.53
N GLU A 44 -21.66 6.81 -5.99
CA GLU A 44 -22.70 7.24 -5.08
C GLU A 44 -23.97 7.57 -5.86
N PRO A 45 -25.15 7.14 -5.38
CA PRO A 45 -26.41 7.52 -5.99
C PRO A 45 -26.50 9.05 -6.14
N GLY A 46 -26.77 9.52 -7.35
CA GLY A 46 -26.82 10.96 -7.66
C GLY A 46 -25.47 11.64 -7.86
N CYS A 47 -24.34 10.94 -7.69
CA CYS A 47 -23.01 11.48 -7.96
C CYS A 47 -22.49 11.02 -9.32
N ASN A 48 -22.40 11.96 -10.27
CA ASN A 48 -21.80 11.74 -11.59
C ASN A 48 -20.36 12.26 -11.70
N ALA A 49 -19.72 12.55 -10.56
CA ALA A 49 -18.36 13.08 -10.54
C ALA A 49 -17.39 12.06 -11.12
N VAL A 50 -16.57 12.50 -12.08
CA VAL A 50 -15.47 11.73 -12.62
C VAL A 50 -14.26 11.93 -11.73
N PHE A 51 -13.66 10.85 -11.27
CA PHE A 51 -12.47 10.92 -10.42
C PHE A 51 -11.29 10.20 -11.07
N MET A 52 -10.09 10.65 -10.69
CA MET A 52 -8.82 10.02 -11.06
C MET A 52 -8.16 9.47 -9.81
N ALA A 53 -7.59 8.27 -9.92
CA ALA A 53 -6.90 7.63 -8.82
C ALA A 53 -5.64 6.88 -9.29
N LEU A 54 -4.71 6.74 -8.37
CA LEU A 54 -3.49 5.95 -8.52
C LEU A 54 -3.66 4.61 -7.81
N THR A 55 -3.23 3.53 -8.45
CA THR A 55 -3.26 2.20 -7.85
C THR A 55 -2.11 1.34 -8.36
N THR A 56 -1.84 0.22 -7.71
CA THR A 56 -0.81 -0.73 -8.17
C THR A 56 -1.41 -1.72 -9.16
N LYS A 57 -0.55 -2.29 -10.03
CA LYS A 57 -0.89 -3.41 -10.93
C LYS A 57 -1.63 -4.55 -10.21
N SER A 58 -1.14 -4.92 -9.03
CA SER A 58 -1.72 -5.99 -8.21
C SER A 58 -3.12 -5.68 -7.70
N ARG A 59 -3.44 -4.43 -7.37
CA ARG A 59 -4.77 -4.03 -6.92
C ARG A 59 -5.80 -4.05 -8.05
N ILE A 60 -5.42 -3.64 -9.26
CA ILE A 60 -6.29 -3.77 -10.45
C ILE A 60 -6.62 -5.23 -10.72
N GLN A 61 -5.62 -6.12 -10.69
CA GLN A 61 -5.81 -7.56 -10.89
C GLN A 61 -6.75 -8.18 -9.85
N LYS A 62 -6.67 -7.71 -8.59
CA LYS A 62 -7.57 -8.13 -7.51
C LYS A 62 -8.94 -7.43 -7.50
N GLY A 63 -9.18 -6.47 -8.41
CA GLY A 63 -10.40 -5.66 -8.42
C GLY A 63 -10.58 -4.81 -7.16
N GLN A 64 -9.47 -4.40 -6.52
CA GLN A 64 -9.41 -3.55 -5.34
C GLN A 64 -9.18 -2.10 -5.75
N LEU A 65 -10.18 -1.53 -6.44
CA LEU A 65 -10.16 -0.17 -6.96
C LEU A 65 -11.03 0.76 -6.12
N ASN A 66 -10.62 2.02 -6.03
CA ASN A 66 -11.49 3.08 -5.52
C ASN A 66 -12.67 3.22 -6.46
N LYS A 67 -13.86 3.32 -5.88
CA LYS A 67 -15.14 3.38 -6.59
C LYS A 67 -15.82 4.75 -6.47
N ARG A 68 -15.34 5.59 -5.56
CA ARG A 68 -15.96 6.84 -5.13
C ARG A 68 -14.99 7.99 -5.40
N CYS A 69 -15.54 9.17 -5.73
CA CYS A 69 -14.77 10.41 -5.84
C CYS A 69 -14.25 10.87 -4.47
N GLY A 70 -13.39 11.88 -4.43
CA GLY A 70 -12.82 12.41 -3.18
C GLY A 70 -13.87 12.75 -2.12
N ASP A 71 -14.98 13.36 -2.53
CA ASP A 71 -16.05 13.81 -1.63
C ASP A 71 -16.74 12.63 -0.92
N HIS A 72 -17.06 11.59 -1.69
CA HIS A 72 -17.75 10.39 -1.17
C HIS A 72 -16.80 9.33 -0.65
N HIS A 73 -15.48 9.50 -0.85
CA HIS A 73 -14.43 8.66 -0.30
C HIS A 73 -13.99 9.13 1.10
N ALA A 74 -14.40 10.34 1.51
CA ALA A 74 -14.16 10.82 2.87
C ALA A 74 -14.74 9.80 3.86
N PRO A 75 -13.96 9.32 4.85
CA PRO A 75 -14.52 8.54 5.93
C PRO A 75 -15.61 9.40 6.58
N GLY A 76 -16.85 8.90 6.61
CA GLY A 76 -17.93 9.57 7.31
C GLY A 76 -17.45 9.96 8.72
N ILE A 77 -17.96 11.10 9.21
CA ILE A 77 -17.60 11.73 10.50
C ILE A 77 -17.22 10.65 11.51
N PRO A 78 -15.97 10.65 12.06
CA PRO A 78 -15.54 9.61 12.97
C PRO A 78 -16.58 9.45 14.07
N ALA A 79 -17.14 8.24 14.18
CA ALA A 79 -18.14 7.94 15.20
C ALA A 79 -17.58 8.38 16.56
N PRO A 80 -18.35 9.10 17.39
CA PRO A 80 -17.87 9.60 18.67
C PRO A 80 -17.27 8.41 19.42
N VAL A 81 -15.99 8.55 19.79
CA VAL A 81 -15.23 7.49 20.47
C VAL A 81 -15.96 7.18 21.76
N LYS A 82 -16.78 6.12 21.78
CA LYS A 82 -17.34 5.61 23.02
C LYS A 82 -16.15 5.21 23.89
N LYS A 83 -15.89 5.98 24.95
CA LYS A 83 -14.85 5.67 25.94
C LYS A 83 -14.98 4.18 26.29
N PRO A 84 -13.88 3.40 26.24
CA PRO A 84 -13.95 1.98 26.50
C PRO A 84 -14.52 1.75 27.90
N LYS A 85 -15.70 1.13 27.99
CA LYS A 85 -16.20 0.55 29.24
C LYS A 85 -15.13 -0.42 29.74
N GLN A 86 -14.64 -0.21 30.96
CA GLN A 86 -13.70 -1.12 31.60
C GLN A 86 -14.28 -2.54 31.54
N LYS A 87 -13.62 -3.42 30.78
CA LYS A 87 -13.96 -4.84 30.78
C LYS A 87 -13.33 -5.43 32.04
N HIS A 88 -14.16 -5.82 33.00
CA HIS A 88 -13.72 -6.71 34.06
C HIS A 88 -13.03 -7.93 33.43
N ALA A 89 -11.82 -8.22 33.92
CA ALA A 89 -10.94 -9.25 33.39
C ALA A 89 -11.65 -10.61 33.39
N LYS A 90 -12.00 -11.11 32.21
CA LYS A 90 -12.33 -12.53 32.05
C LYS A 90 -11.02 -13.30 32.14
N SER A 91 -10.96 -14.25 33.07
CA SER A 91 -9.79 -15.10 33.34
C SER A 91 -9.22 -15.70 32.05
N ALA A 92 -7.91 -15.56 31.90
CA ALA A 92 -7.18 -16.04 30.73
C ALA A 92 -7.16 -17.59 30.72
N ARG A 93 -7.85 -18.20 29.75
CA ARG A 93 -7.68 -19.62 29.44
C ARG A 93 -6.31 -19.81 28.76
N PRO A 94 -5.42 -20.68 29.25
CA PRO A 94 -4.07 -20.83 28.70
C PRO A 94 -4.12 -21.44 27.29
N LYS A 95 -3.60 -20.71 26.30
CA LYS A 95 -3.32 -21.25 24.96
C LYS A 95 -2.07 -22.12 25.04
N LYS A 96 -2.18 -23.42 24.71
CA LYS A 96 -1.04 -24.32 24.50
C LYS A 96 -0.09 -23.69 23.47
N ARG A 97 1.10 -23.27 23.92
CA ARG A 97 2.19 -22.79 23.05
C ARG A 97 2.75 -23.99 22.29
N ARG A 98 2.75 -23.93 20.95
CA ARG A 98 3.66 -24.77 20.15
C ARG A 98 5.09 -24.42 20.54
N LEU A 99 5.88 -25.42 20.95
CA LEU A 99 7.32 -25.30 21.12
C LEU A 99 7.94 -25.08 19.74
N VAL A 100 8.22 -23.83 19.40
CA VAL A 100 9.20 -23.50 18.36
C VAL A 100 10.55 -23.38 19.08
N PRO A 101 11.63 -24.03 18.61
CA PRO A 101 12.94 -23.91 19.23
C PRO A 101 13.35 -22.44 19.23
N ARG A 102 13.80 -22.01 20.40
CA ARG A 102 14.14 -20.64 20.75
C ARG A 102 15.48 -20.32 20.07
N THR A 103 15.45 -19.80 18.86
CA THR A 103 16.67 -19.24 18.25
C THR A 103 17.20 -18.14 19.16
N SER A 104 18.51 -18.13 19.35
CA SER A 104 19.22 -17.23 20.26
C SER A 104 18.79 -15.79 20.03
N PRO A 105 18.55 -14.99 21.09
CA PRO A 105 18.12 -13.60 20.94
C PRO A 105 19.18 -12.83 20.14
N ILE A 106 18.82 -12.39 18.93
CA ILE A 106 19.68 -11.54 18.11
C ILE A 106 20.01 -10.29 18.93
N THR A 107 21.28 -10.14 19.27
CA THR A 107 21.79 -9.02 20.06
C THR A 107 21.56 -7.70 19.32
N PRO A 108 21.37 -6.58 20.04
CA PRO A 108 21.18 -5.26 19.41
C PRO A 108 22.37 -4.88 18.51
N ALA A 109 23.58 -5.27 18.89
CA ALA A 109 24.80 -5.08 18.09
C ALA A 109 24.73 -5.84 16.76
N ALA A 110 24.29 -7.11 16.76
CA ALA A 110 24.14 -7.90 15.53
C ALA A 110 23.08 -7.30 14.59
N ARG A 111 21.98 -6.73 15.13
CA ARG A 111 20.98 -6.02 14.31
C ARG A 111 21.55 -4.75 13.70
N LEU A 112 22.36 -4.00 14.45
CA LEU A 112 22.97 -2.77 13.96
C LEU A 112 23.99 -3.06 12.85
N ALA A 113 24.82 -4.10 13.03
CA ALA A 113 25.78 -4.57 12.02
C ALA A 113 25.06 -4.97 10.72
N ALA A 114 24.03 -5.83 10.81
CA ALA A 114 23.25 -6.25 9.64
C ALA A 114 22.56 -5.08 8.93
N ARG A 115 22.15 -4.03 9.67
CA ARG A 115 21.57 -2.82 9.08
C ARG A 115 22.62 -1.99 8.33
N ARG A 116 23.83 -1.87 8.88
CA ARG A 116 24.97 -1.17 8.25
C ARG A 116 25.42 -1.87 6.98
N GLU A 117 25.58 -3.19 7.01
CA GLU A 117 25.96 -3.99 5.84
C GLU A 117 24.97 -3.78 4.69
N ARG A 118 23.67 -3.87 4.96
CA ARG A 118 22.62 -3.62 3.95
C ARG A 118 22.69 -2.20 3.37
N ALA A 119 22.97 -1.20 4.20
CA ALA A 119 23.10 0.18 3.74
C ALA A 119 24.30 0.38 2.80
N VAL A 120 25.45 -0.24 3.11
CA VAL A 120 26.65 -0.20 2.27
C VAL A 120 26.39 -0.88 0.93
N THR A 121 25.79 -2.08 0.94
CA THR A 121 25.47 -2.78 -0.31
C THR A 121 24.53 -1.97 -1.21
N GLN A 122 23.56 -1.28 -0.61
CA GLN A 122 22.64 -0.40 -1.34
C GLN A 122 23.33 0.83 -1.93
N ALA A 123 24.25 1.47 -1.18
CA ALA A 123 25.00 2.61 -1.66
C ALA A 123 25.88 2.25 -2.87
N ILE A 124 26.55 1.10 -2.83
CA ILE A 124 27.36 0.58 -3.95
C ILE A 124 26.48 0.37 -5.20
N LEU A 125 25.31 -0.24 -5.04
CA LEU A 125 24.38 -0.48 -6.14
C LEU A 125 23.79 0.82 -6.73
N ALA A 126 23.58 1.86 -5.91
CA ALA A 126 23.07 3.15 -6.39
C ALA A 126 24.12 3.90 -7.22
N VAL A 127 25.38 3.92 -6.78
CA VAL A 127 26.50 4.51 -7.55
C VAL A 127 26.67 3.81 -8.89
N GLN A 128 26.57 2.48 -8.93
CA GLN A 128 26.66 1.71 -10.18
C GLN A 128 25.55 2.01 -11.19
N ARG A 129 24.40 2.55 -10.75
CA ARG A 129 23.25 2.85 -11.61
C ARG A 129 23.16 4.29 -12.10
N GLY A 130 24.06 5.18 -11.66
CA GLY A 130 24.05 6.60 -12.05
C GLY A 130 22.83 7.39 -11.58
N GLU A 131 22.02 6.83 -10.66
CA GLU A 131 20.81 7.46 -10.13
C GLU A 131 21.12 8.11 -8.78
N ARG A 132 20.89 9.43 -8.67
CA ARG A 132 20.98 10.15 -7.39
C ARG A 132 19.75 9.78 -6.53
N PRO A 133 19.91 9.25 -5.30
CA PRO A 133 18.78 8.85 -4.47
C PRO A 133 17.90 10.04 -4.04
N SER A 134 16.62 10.03 -4.40
CA SER A 134 15.67 11.14 -4.23
C SER A 134 15.18 11.38 -2.79
N TYR A 135 15.84 10.84 -1.75
CA TYR A 135 15.56 11.23 -0.35
C TYR A 135 16.52 12.33 0.13
N LEU A 136 17.49 12.69 -0.70
CA LEU A 136 18.46 13.76 -0.50
C LEU A 136 17.99 15.11 -1.10
N ASP A 137 16.80 15.13 -1.71
CA ASP A 137 16.05 16.34 -2.10
C ASP A 137 14.94 16.59 -1.07
#